data_AF-A0A6A6TQU4-F1
#
_entry.id   AF-A0A6A6TQU4-F1
#
_cell.length_a   1.000
_cell.length_b   1.000
_cell.length_c   1.000
_cell.angle_alpha   90.00
_cell.angle_beta   90.00
_cell.angle_gamma   90.00
#
_symmetry.space_group_name_H-M   'P 1'
#
loop_
_entity.id
_entity.type
_entity.pdbx_description
1 polymer ?
#
loop_
_entity_poly.entity_id
_entity_poly.type
_entity_poly.pdbx_seq_one_letter_code
_entity_poly.pdbx_strand_id
1 'polypeptide(L)'
;MAKRKSKRNSENAPQLPSDTLPDAPPPSGSKRKNDDSDSDEDMDMVNVDFEWFDPQPIDFHGLKTLLRQLLDIDFHLFDLSALSDLILSQPLLGSTVKVDGNESDPFAFLTVLNLKTHEGNPAIQTLKTYLSRNAGRTEKLADISRILSSGEAQVGLVLTERFINMPHEIVPPMYTMLLEEITWALEEKEPYAFTHYLVLSKTYQEITSQLPSHEQPPSKRSKGSGKGEPETFYFHPEDEVLQKYSVGWGNFDYETPADEGASDSKRAFQEMGVKPKGHMILIEAARFQEAVEALKSFLGSAQ
;
A
#
# COMPACT_ATOMS: atom_id res chain seq x y z
N MET A 1 5.55 19.19 -6.77
CA MET A 1 5.51 18.48 -8.07
C MET A 1 6.34 17.22 -7.93
N ALA A 2 5.72 16.06 -7.74
CA ALA A 2 6.43 14.78 -7.76
C ALA A 2 6.95 14.51 -9.17
N LYS A 3 8.22 14.13 -9.32
CA LYS A 3 8.83 13.79 -10.61
C LYS A 3 9.36 12.35 -10.55
N ARG A 4 8.87 11.51 -11.46
CA ARG A 4 9.28 10.12 -11.72
C ARG A 4 10.73 10.09 -12.22
N LYS A 5 11.55 9.16 -11.70
CA LYS A 5 12.93 8.94 -12.19
C LYS A 5 13.01 7.57 -12.88
N SER A 6 13.32 7.56 -14.18
CA SER A 6 13.67 6.36 -14.95
C SER A 6 15.12 6.49 -15.44
N LYS A 7 15.96 5.46 -15.23
CA LYS A 7 17.35 5.44 -15.73
C LYS A 7 17.46 4.55 -16.97
N ARG A 8 17.84 5.15 -18.10
CA ARG A 8 18.43 4.47 -19.26
C ARG A 8 19.96 4.44 -19.08
N ASN A 9 20.55 3.25 -19.08
CA ASN A 9 21.99 3.04 -18.95
C ASN A 9 22.71 3.38 -20.27
N SER A 10 23.83 4.10 -20.20
CA SER A 10 24.85 4.14 -21.25
C SER A 10 26.23 4.03 -20.62
N GLU A 11 26.97 2.99 -21.04
CA GLU A 11 28.27 2.56 -20.53
C GLU A 11 29.48 3.35 -21.08
N ASN A 12 30.58 3.29 -20.30
CA ASN A 12 32.01 3.18 -20.65
C ASN A 12 32.80 4.27 -21.40
N ALA A 13 33.84 4.81 -20.72
CA ALA A 13 35.25 4.91 -21.16
C ALA A 13 36.18 5.48 -20.02
N PRO A 14 37.52 5.24 -20.01
CA PRO A 14 38.32 4.94 -18.79
C PRO A 14 39.33 6.03 -18.28
N GLN A 15 39.93 5.71 -17.11
CA GLN A 15 40.84 6.42 -16.19
C GLN A 15 42.24 6.86 -16.72
N LEU A 16 42.91 7.82 -16.04
CA LEU A 16 44.18 7.66 -15.25
C LEU A 16 44.76 9.04 -14.76
N PRO A 17 45.70 9.07 -13.77
CA PRO A 17 45.79 10.08 -12.71
C PRO A 17 47.09 10.91 -12.72
N SER A 18 47.27 11.83 -11.78
CA SER A 18 48.59 12.38 -11.45
C SER A 18 48.74 12.65 -9.95
N ASP A 19 49.62 11.86 -9.33
CA ASP A 19 50.22 12.04 -8.01
C ASP A 19 50.96 13.37 -7.88
N THR A 20 50.97 13.95 -6.67
CA THR A 20 52.19 14.44 -5.98
C THR A 20 51.88 15.06 -4.60
N LEU A 21 52.38 14.40 -3.55
CA LEU A 21 52.86 14.95 -2.27
C LEU A 21 54.34 14.50 -2.15
N PRO A 22 55.23 15.04 -1.28
CA PRO A 22 54.97 15.60 0.07
C PRO A 22 55.87 16.82 0.48
N ASP A 23 55.63 17.41 1.67
CA ASP A 23 56.55 17.42 2.84
C ASP A 23 56.22 18.56 3.86
N ALA A 24 56.46 18.32 5.16
CA ALA A 24 56.15 19.18 6.33
C ALA A 24 57.35 19.18 7.33
N PRO A 25 57.39 19.85 8.52
CA PRO A 25 56.92 21.16 9.06
C PRO A 25 58.07 21.87 9.89
N PRO A 26 57.90 22.60 11.04
CA PRO A 26 57.22 23.87 11.43
C PRO A 26 58.25 24.94 12.02
N PRO A 27 57.90 26.01 12.82
CA PRO A 27 57.36 25.95 14.20
C PRO A 27 56.36 27.06 14.66
N SER A 28 55.63 26.67 15.72
CA SER A 28 54.85 27.39 16.75
C SER A 28 54.76 28.93 16.82
N GLY A 29 53.53 29.42 17.03
CA GLY A 29 53.25 30.71 17.68
C GLY A 29 51.84 30.73 18.27
N SER A 30 51.72 30.61 19.59
CA SER A 30 50.44 30.63 20.31
C SER A 30 49.79 32.02 20.33
N LYS A 31 48.51 32.12 19.97
CA LYS A 31 47.60 33.14 20.52
C LYS A 31 46.22 32.52 20.76
N ARG A 32 45.89 32.38 22.04
CA ARG A 32 44.55 32.11 22.55
C ARG A 32 43.64 33.26 22.15
N LYS A 33 42.55 32.97 21.46
CA LYS A 33 41.34 33.80 21.40
C LYS A 33 40.22 32.97 22.00
N ASN A 34 39.50 33.60 22.94
CA ASN A 34 38.18 33.17 23.41
C ASN A 34 37.36 32.75 22.20
N ASP A 35 36.91 31.50 22.20
CA ASP A 35 35.84 31.08 21.30
C ASP A 35 34.57 31.02 22.13
N ASP A 36 33.57 31.70 21.60
CA ASP A 36 32.27 31.91 22.21
C ASP A 36 31.56 30.55 22.38
N SER A 37 30.92 30.41 23.54
CA SER A 37 30.02 29.32 23.84
C SER A 37 28.73 29.55 23.06
N ASP A 38 28.68 29.08 21.81
CA ASP A 38 27.47 28.95 21.02
C ASP A 38 27.45 27.53 20.44
N SER A 39 26.99 26.58 21.27
CA SER A 39 26.71 25.21 20.85
C SER A 39 25.23 24.95 21.05
N ASP A 40 24.41 25.82 20.44
CA ASP A 40 22.99 25.61 20.29
C ASP A 40 22.76 24.64 19.12
N GLU A 41 22.41 23.40 19.49
CA GLU A 41 21.35 22.63 18.86
C GLU A 41 21.36 22.52 17.32
N ASP A 42 22.40 21.91 16.75
CA ASP A 42 22.23 21.13 15.52
C ASP A 42 21.41 19.86 15.86
N MET A 43 20.10 20.03 16.09
CA MET A 43 19.18 18.92 15.92
C MET A 43 19.27 18.50 14.45
N ASP A 44 20.00 17.42 14.18
CA ASP A 44 20.13 16.80 12.85
C ASP A 44 18.74 16.69 12.21
N MET A 45 18.39 17.63 11.33
CA MET A 45 17.11 17.62 10.62
C MET A 45 17.13 16.43 9.65
N VAL A 46 16.41 15.37 10.00
CA VAL A 46 16.24 14.21 9.12
C VAL A 46 15.26 14.57 8.01
N ASN A 47 15.77 14.83 6.82
CA ASN A 47 14.96 15.00 5.62
C ASN A 47 14.57 13.62 5.06
N VAL A 48 13.28 13.36 4.96
CA VAL A 48 12.73 12.14 4.35
C VAL A 48 12.04 12.54 3.06
N ASP A 49 12.57 12.09 1.93
CA ASP A 49 11.99 12.32 0.61
C ASP A 49 11.26 11.06 0.15
N PHE A 50 9.98 11.20 -0.20
CA PHE A 50 9.21 10.11 -0.82
C PHE A 50 9.41 10.14 -2.33
N GLU A 51 9.98 9.07 -2.87
CA GLU A 51 10.21 8.91 -4.30
C GLU A 51 9.39 7.77 -4.87
N TRP A 52 8.80 7.99 -6.06
CA TRP A 52 8.03 7.00 -6.78
C TRP A 52 8.85 6.37 -7.89
N PHE A 53 8.84 5.04 -7.94
CA PHE A 53 9.55 4.25 -8.92
C PHE A 53 8.62 3.22 -9.57
N ASP A 54 9.01 2.76 -10.74
CA ASP A 54 8.39 1.60 -11.39
C ASP A 54 8.72 0.34 -10.57
N PRO A 55 7.84 -0.68 -10.52
CA PRO A 55 8.18 -1.97 -9.90
C PRO A 55 9.42 -2.59 -10.56
N GLN A 56 10.42 -2.93 -9.75
CA GLN A 56 11.71 -3.44 -10.21
C GLN A 56 12.06 -4.78 -9.56
N PRO A 57 12.88 -5.64 -10.22
CA PRO A 57 13.26 -6.94 -9.65
C PRO A 57 13.82 -6.91 -8.23
N ILE A 58 14.47 -5.80 -7.84
CA ILE A 58 14.98 -5.59 -6.47
C ILE A 58 13.86 -5.53 -5.42
N ASP A 59 12.66 -5.13 -5.82
CA ASP A 59 11.50 -4.93 -4.95
C ASP A 59 10.82 -6.24 -4.50
N PHE A 60 11.28 -7.40 -5.01
CA PHE A 60 10.62 -8.70 -4.78
C PHE A 60 10.31 -8.96 -3.29
N HIS A 61 11.27 -8.68 -2.41
CA HIS A 61 11.12 -8.93 -0.97
C HIS A 61 10.21 -7.90 -0.28
N GLY A 62 10.34 -6.62 -0.62
CA GLY A 62 9.42 -5.58 -0.15
C GLY A 62 7.98 -5.81 -0.60
N LEU A 63 7.76 -6.12 -1.88
CA LEU A 63 6.43 -6.47 -2.42
C LEU A 63 5.84 -7.69 -1.71
N LYS A 64 6.63 -8.75 -1.49
CA LYS A 64 6.17 -9.93 -0.76
C LYS A 64 5.75 -9.61 0.68
N THR A 65 6.44 -8.66 1.31
CA THR A 65 6.11 -8.19 2.67
C THR A 65 4.83 -7.36 2.68
N LEU A 66 4.65 -6.45 1.72
CA LEU A 66 3.44 -5.66 1.58
C LEU A 66 2.23 -6.53 1.19
N LEU A 67 2.38 -7.52 0.30
CA LEU A 67 1.33 -8.49 -0.02
C LEU A 67 0.93 -9.33 1.20
N ARG A 68 1.90 -9.73 2.03
CA ARG A 68 1.61 -10.40 3.31
C ARG A 68 0.75 -9.52 4.22
N GLN A 69 1.06 -8.23 4.29
CA GLN A 69 0.26 -7.28 5.07
C GLN A 69 -1.15 -7.13 4.48
N LEU A 70 -1.29 -6.98 3.16
CA LEU A 70 -2.57 -6.80 2.47
C LEU A 70 -3.53 -7.97 2.69
N LEU A 71 -3.02 -9.20 2.69
CA LEU A 71 -3.82 -10.41 2.86
C LEU A 71 -4.05 -10.80 4.34
N ASP A 72 -3.43 -10.06 5.27
CA ASP A 72 -3.44 -10.28 6.73
C ASP A 72 -3.27 -11.77 7.05
N ILE A 73 -3.98 -12.31 8.05
CA ILE A 73 -3.87 -13.70 8.50
C ILE A 73 -4.06 -14.76 7.40
N ASP A 74 -4.71 -14.42 6.29
CA ASP A 74 -4.91 -15.33 5.16
C ASP A 74 -3.73 -15.38 4.19
N PHE A 75 -2.65 -14.63 4.43
CA PHE A 75 -1.49 -14.61 3.53
C PHE A 75 -0.92 -16.00 3.22
N HIS A 76 -1.05 -16.94 4.17
CA HIS A 76 -0.59 -18.34 4.04
C HIS A 76 -1.34 -19.13 2.96
N LEU A 77 -2.53 -18.68 2.57
CA LEU A 77 -3.35 -19.31 1.52
C LEU A 77 -2.84 -19.00 0.11
N PHE A 78 -1.87 -18.11 -0.04
CA PHE A 78 -1.41 -17.60 -1.32
C PHE A 78 0.09 -17.83 -1.53
N ASP A 79 0.47 -18.11 -2.78
CA ASP A 79 1.86 -18.06 -3.19
C ASP A 79 2.27 -16.60 -3.43
N LEU A 80 2.74 -15.95 -2.37
CA LEU A 80 3.18 -14.56 -2.43
C LEU A 80 4.43 -14.36 -3.31
N SER A 81 5.26 -15.39 -3.48
CA SER A 81 6.40 -15.30 -4.40
C SER A 81 5.91 -15.18 -5.83
N ALA A 82 4.99 -16.07 -6.24
CA ALA A 82 4.41 -16.04 -7.58
C ALA A 82 3.61 -14.75 -7.85
N LEU A 83 2.94 -14.20 -6.84
CA LEU A 83 2.29 -12.89 -6.97
C LEU A 83 3.30 -11.75 -7.13
N SER A 84 4.37 -11.71 -6.34
CA SER A 84 5.44 -10.72 -6.50
C SER A 84 6.08 -10.81 -7.89
N ASP A 85 6.42 -12.02 -8.36
CA ASP A 85 6.99 -12.21 -9.70
C ASP A 85 6.04 -11.74 -10.80
N LEU A 86 4.72 -11.97 -10.63
CA LEU A 86 3.72 -11.50 -11.59
C LEU A 86 3.62 -9.97 -11.63
N ILE A 87 3.66 -9.30 -10.48
CA ILE A 87 3.69 -7.83 -10.41
C ILE A 87 4.97 -7.31 -11.06
N LEU A 88 6.11 -7.97 -10.84
CA LEU A 88 7.39 -7.56 -11.41
C LEU A 88 7.51 -7.84 -12.92
N SER A 89 6.68 -8.75 -13.45
CA SER A 89 6.62 -9.04 -14.89
C SER A 89 5.92 -7.95 -15.71
N GLN A 90 5.26 -6.99 -15.06
CA GLN A 90 4.62 -5.82 -15.70
C GLN A 90 5.20 -4.49 -15.17
N PRO A 91 6.49 -4.21 -15.41
CA PRO A 91 7.19 -3.08 -14.78
C PRO A 91 6.61 -1.70 -15.16
N LEU A 92 5.84 -1.60 -16.24
CA LEU A 92 5.21 -0.34 -16.67
C LEU A 92 3.84 -0.09 -16.03
N LEU A 93 3.37 -0.96 -15.14
CA LEU A 93 2.03 -0.90 -14.61
C LEU A 93 2.00 -0.97 -13.08
N GLY A 94 1.95 0.21 -12.47
CA GLY A 94 2.02 0.40 -11.04
C GLY A 94 3.22 1.22 -10.60
N SER A 95 3.27 1.48 -9.29
CA SER A 95 4.35 2.25 -8.68
C SER A 95 4.70 1.72 -7.30
N THR A 96 5.95 1.92 -6.92
CA THR A 96 6.47 1.71 -5.57
C THR A 96 6.93 3.03 -4.97
N VAL A 97 6.83 3.18 -3.65
CA VAL A 97 7.32 4.35 -2.93
C VAL A 97 8.49 3.96 -2.03
N LYS A 98 9.60 4.68 -2.18
CA LYS A 98 10.86 4.44 -1.45
C LYS A 98 11.35 5.75 -0.84
N VAL A 99 12.06 5.65 0.29
CA VAL A 99 12.61 6.81 1.01
C VAL A 99 14.13 6.88 0.98
N ASP A 100 14.81 5.74 0.82
CA ASP A 100 16.27 5.64 0.81
C ASP A 100 16.81 5.35 -0.60
N GLY A 101 16.23 6.03 -1.59
CA GLY A 101 16.59 5.89 -3.00
C GLY A 101 16.13 4.59 -3.66
N ASN A 102 16.44 4.45 -4.95
CA ASN A 102 15.87 3.40 -5.81
C ASN A 102 16.30 1.96 -5.42
N GLU A 103 17.43 1.79 -4.75
CA GLU A 103 17.95 0.46 -4.37
C GLU A 103 17.37 -0.05 -3.04
N SER A 104 16.58 0.77 -2.34
CA SER A 104 15.93 0.39 -1.09
C SER A 104 14.62 -0.39 -1.31
N ASP A 105 14.18 -1.10 -0.28
CA ASP A 105 12.89 -1.78 -0.30
C ASP A 105 11.72 -0.77 -0.34
N PRO A 106 10.63 -1.08 -1.05
CA PRO A 106 9.45 -0.24 -1.08
C PRO A 106 8.67 -0.25 0.24
N PHE A 107 8.18 0.92 0.64
CA PHE A 107 7.31 1.15 1.79
C PHE A 107 5.82 1.20 1.42
N ALA A 108 5.53 1.39 0.13
CA ALA A 108 4.20 1.30 -0.44
C ALA A 108 4.27 0.76 -1.87
N PHE A 109 3.19 0.13 -2.31
CA PHE A 109 3.01 -0.25 -3.70
C PHE A 109 1.56 -0.08 -4.14
N LEU A 110 1.38 0.11 -5.45
CA LEU A 110 0.09 0.07 -6.12
C LEU A 110 0.30 -0.51 -7.52
N THR A 111 -0.53 -1.46 -7.92
CA THR A 111 -0.50 -2.08 -9.25
C THR A 111 -1.90 -2.58 -9.63
N VAL A 112 -2.11 -2.90 -10.90
CA VAL A 112 -3.36 -3.52 -11.39
C VAL A 112 -3.03 -4.78 -12.17
N LEU A 113 -3.67 -5.90 -11.84
CA LEU A 113 -3.48 -7.18 -12.51
C LEU A 113 -4.71 -7.53 -13.34
N ASN A 114 -4.54 -7.85 -14.63
CA ASN A 114 -5.66 -8.33 -15.43
C ASN A 114 -6.01 -9.80 -15.06
N LEU A 115 -7.16 -9.99 -14.40
CA LEU A 115 -7.62 -11.31 -13.97
C LEU A 115 -7.94 -12.26 -15.14
N LYS A 116 -8.28 -11.74 -16.31
CA LYS A 116 -8.57 -12.53 -17.51
C LYS A 116 -7.26 -12.94 -18.21
N THR A 117 -6.36 -12.00 -18.45
CA THR A 117 -5.06 -12.26 -19.10
C THR A 117 -4.24 -13.28 -18.32
N HIS A 118 -4.29 -13.21 -16.99
CA HIS A 118 -3.56 -14.12 -16.12
C HIS A 118 -4.39 -15.29 -15.58
N GLU A 119 -5.52 -15.65 -16.22
CA GLU A 119 -6.39 -16.73 -15.75
C GLU A 119 -5.71 -18.10 -15.68
N GLY A 120 -4.61 -18.30 -16.43
CA GLY A 120 -3.77 -19.50 -16.38
C GLY A 120 -2.75 -19.53 -15.24
N ASN A 121 -2.52 -18.42 -14.53
CA ASN A 121 -1.57 -18.36 -13.43
C ASN A 121 -2.22 -18.91 -12.13
N PRO A 122 -1.65 -19.94 -11.48
CA PRO A 122 -2.21 -20.53 -10.26
C PRO A 122 -2.43 -19.53 -9.11
N ALA A 123 -1.55 -18.53 -8.98
CA ALA A 123 -1.68 -17.51 -7.94
C ALA A 123 -2.90 -16.61 -8.18
N ILE A 124 -3.19 -16.27 -9.45
CA ILE A 124 -4.38 -15.53 -9.84
C ILE A 124 -5.65 -16.37 -9.70
N GLN A 125 -5.60 -17.65 -10.05
CA GLN A 125 -6.73 -18.56 -9.84
C GLN A 125 -7.09 -18.67 -8.35
N THR A 126 -6.08 -18.76 -7.49
CA THR A 126 -6.26 -18.80 -6.03
C THR A 126 -6.86 -17.51 -5.51
N LEU A 127 -6.32 -16.34 -5.90
CA LEU A 127 -6.89 -15.03 -5.56
C LEU A 127 -8.33 -14.89 -6.04
N LYS A 128 -8.61 -15.17 -7.32
CA LYS A 128 -9.95 -15.06 -7.90
C LYS A 128 -10.95 -15.95 -7.17
N THR A 129 -10.57 -17.19 -6.84
CA THR A 129 -11.42 -18.13 -6.10
C THR A 129 -11.70 -17.63 -4.69
N TYR A 130 -10.66 -17.17 -3.99
CA TYR A 130 -10.78 -16.60 -2.66
C TYR A 130 -11.71 -15.36 -2.64
N LEU A 131 -11.51 -14.42 -3.56
CA LEU A 131 -12.32 -13.21 -3.65
C LEU A 131 -13.78 -13.54 -4.01
N SER A 132 -14.02 -14.43 -4.98
CA SER A 132 -15.37 -14.83 -5.41
C SER A 132 -16.13 -15.51 -4.27
N ARG A 133 -15.46 -16.39 -3.52
CA ARG A 133 -16.03 -17.09 -2.37
C ARG A 133 -16.40 -16.13 -1.25
N ASN A 134 -15.50 -15.20 -0.90
CA ASN A 134 -15.78 -14.20 0.14
C ASN A 134 -16.86 -13.20 -0.28
N ALA A 135 -16.87 -12.79 -1.54
CA ALA A 135 -17.94 -11.96 -2.09
C ALA A 135 -19.31 -12.66 -2.04
N GLY A 136 -19.36 -13.99 -2.24
CA GLY A 136 -20.60 -14.77 -2.13
C GLY A 136 -21.17 -14.93 -0.72
N ARG A 137 -20.47 -14.47 0.33
CA ARG A 137 -20.92 -14.59 1.74
C ARG A 137 -21.82 -13.45 2.20
N THR A 138 -21.93 -12.37 1.43
CA THR A 138 -22.69 -11.17 1.84
C THR A 138 -23.39 -10.52 0.65
N GLU A 139 -24.63 -10.07 0.86
CA GLU A 139 -25.42 -9.40 -0.17
C GLU A 139 -24.78 -8.09 -0.64
N LYS A 140 -24.03 -7.40 0.24
CA LYS A 140 -23.28 -6.17 -0.11
C LYS A 140 -22.22 -6.39 -1.20
N LEU A 141 -21.75 -7.63 -1.38
CA LEU A 141 -20.74 -8.03 -2.36
C LEU A 141 -21.31 -8.87 -3.53
N ALA A 142 -22.64 -8.95 -3.66
CA ALA A 142 -23.29 -9.79 -4.67
C ALA A 142 -22.86 -9.42 -6.10
N ASP A 143 -22.72 -8.14 -6.41
CA ASP A 143 -22.26 -7.68 -7.72
C ASP A 143 -20.83 -8.10 -8.02
N ILE A 144 -19.94 -8.07 -7.02
CA ILE A 144 -18.56 -8.55 -7.15
C ILE A 144 -18.56 -10.05 -7.45
N SER A 145 -19.32 -10.83 -6.68
CA SER A 145 -19.43 -12.27 -6.88
C SER A 145 -19.95 -12.61 -8.29
N ARG A 146 -20.98 -11.90 -8.76
CA ARG A 146 -21.55 -12.04 -10.11
C ARG A 146 -20.53 -11.72 -11.20
N ILE A 147 -19.83 -10.59 -11.08
CA ILE A 147 -18.87 -10.14 -12.10
C ILE A 147 -17.68 -11.09 -12.20
N LEU A 148 -17.11 -11.51 -11.07
CA LEU A 148 -16.00 -12.46 -11.06
C LEU A 148 -16.38 -13.84 -11.64
N SER A 149 -17.65 -14.24 -11.49
CA SER A 149 -18.17 -15.52 -11.98
C SER A 149 -18.58 -15.50 -13.46
N SER A 150 -18.96 -14.33 -13.99
CA SER A 150 -19.49 -14.20 -15.37
C SER A 150 -18.49 -14.63 -16.46
N GLY A 151 -17.19 -14.39 -16.24
CA GLY A 151 -16.13 -14.65 -17.22
C GLY A 151 -16.11 -13.70 -18.42
N GLU A 152 -17.13 -12.85 -18.58
CA GLU A 152 -17.26 -11.86 -19.66
C GLU A 152 -16.54 -10.54 -19.32
N ALA A 153 -16.56 -10.15 -18.04
CA ALA A 153 -15.96 -8.90 -17.58
C ALA A 153 -14.42 -8.95 -17.62
N GLN A 154 -13.81 -7.93 -18.21
CA GLN A 154 -12.38 -7.64 -18.04
C GLN A 154 -12.20 -6.92 -16.70
N VAL A 155 -11.67 -7.62 -15.69
CA VAL A 155 -11.50 -7.07 -14.34
C VAL A 155 -10.02 -6.81 -14.08
N GLY A 156 -9.69 -5.56 -13.79
CA GLY A 156 -8.40 -5.15 -13.26
C GLY A 156 -8.41 -5.25 -11.74
N LEU A 157 -7.68 -6.21 -11.18
CA LEU A 157 -7.50 -6.33 -9.73
C LEU A 157 -6.44 -5.32 -9.27
N VAL A 158 -6.88 -4.26 -8.62
CA VAL A 158 -5.99 -3.27 -8.01
C VAL A 158 -5.52 -3.78 -6.67
N LEU A 159 -4.20 -3.94 -6.53
CA LEU A 159 -3.54 -4.29 -5.28
C LEU A 159 -2.76 -3.08 -4.80
N THR A 160 -3.02 -2.66 -3.57
CA THR A 160 -2.32 -1.54 -2.96
C THR A 160 -2.16 -1.76 -1.47
N GLU A 161 -0.98 -1.40 -0.95
CA GLU A 161 -0.66 -1.47 0.47
C GLU A 161 0.47 -0.49 0.78
N ARG A 162 0.50 0.01 2.01
CA ARG A 162 1.61 0.78 2.55
C ARG A 162 1.82 0.49 4.03
N PHE A 163 3.01 0.76 4.55
CA PHE A 163 3.20 0.75 5.99
C PHE A 163 2.33 1.82 6.66
N ILE A 164 1.85 1.53 7.88
CA ILE A 164 0.90 2.38 8.60
C ILE A 164 1.44 3.79 8.92
N ASN A 165 2.76 3.95 8.94
CA ASN A 165 3.45 5.22 9.17
C ASN A 165 3.65 6.04 7.88
N MET A 166 3.27 5.50 6.72
CA MET A 166 3.39 6.22 5.46
C MET A 166 2.27 7.27 5.31
N PRO A 167 2.61 8.51 4.94
CA PRO A 167 1.63 9.58 4.74
C PRO A 167 0.64 9.22 3.63
N HIS A 168 -0.61 9.65 3.77
CA HIS A 168 -1.66 9.37 2.78
C HIS A 168 -1.47 10.20 1.51
N GLU A 169 -0.71 11.27 1.60
CA GLU A 169 -0.33 12.20 0.52
C GLU A 169 0.46 11.51 -0.59
N ILE A 170 1.01 10.30 -0.35
CA ILE A 170 1.69 9.53 -1.40
C ILE A 170 0.72 8.88 -2.39
N VAL A 171 -0.55 8.68 -1.98
CA VAL A 171 -1.55 7.88 -2.70
C VAL A 171 -2.08 8.58 -3.96
N PRO A 172 -2.42 9.88 -3.96
CA PRO A 172 -2.93 10.54 -5.16
C PRO A 172 -1.98 10.49 -6.36
N PRO A 173 -0.65 10.72 -6.21
CA PRO A 173 0.31 10.48 -7.28
C PRO A 173 0.30 9.04 -7.79
N MET A 174 0.23 8.03 -6.91
CA MET A 174 0.21 6.61 -7.30
C MET A 174 -0.96 6.27 -8.22
N TYR A 175 -2.19 6.68 -7.86
CA TYR A 175 -3.36 6.47 -8.71
C TYR A 175 -3.32 7.30 -10.01
N THR A 176 -2.71 8.49 -9.98
CA THR A 176 -2.54 9.30 -11.20
C THR A 176 -1.66 8.59 -12.22
N MET A 177 -0.49 8.13 -11.77
CA MET A 177 0.45 7.41 -12.62
C MET A 177 -0.17 6.13 -13.16
N LEU A 178 -0.93 5.39 -12.33
CA LEU A 178 -1.63 4.20 -12.79
C LEU A 178 -2.61 4.49 -13.94
N LEU A 179 -3.39 5.58 -13.85
CA LEU A 179 -4.31 5.96 -14.93
C LEU A 179 -3.57 6.31 -16.22
N GLU A 180 -2.47 7.05 -16.12
CA GLU A 180 -1.62 7.40 -17.27
C GLU A 180 -1.03 6.14 -17.91
N GLU A 181 -0.52 5.21 -17.11
CA GLU A 181 0.06 3.93 -17.55
C GLU A 181 -0.96 3.03 -18.23
N ILE A 182 -2.17 2.90 -17.66
CA ILE A 182 -3.27 2.17 -18.30
C ILE A 182 -3.61 2.82 -19.64
N THR A 183 -3.64 4.15 -19.71
CA THR A 183 -3.93 4.88 -20.96
C THR A 183 -2.89 4.59 -22.02
N TRP A 184 -1.60 4.65 -21.69
CA TRP A 184 -0.51 4.31 -22.61
C TRP A 184 -0.58 2.85 -23.07
N ALA A 185 -0.83 1.92 -22.15
CA ALA A 185 -0.97 0.52 -22.48
C ALA A 185 -2.15 0.25 -23.44
N LEU A 186 -3.26 0.99 -23.28
CA LEU A 186 -4.40 0.93 -24.21
C LEU A 186 -4.04 1.47 -25.61
N GLU A 187 -3.26 2.54 -25.69
CA GLU A 187 -2.76 3.08 -26.97
C GLU A 187 -1.85 2.07 -27.69
N GLU A 188 -1.06 1.32 -26.94
CA GLU A 188 -0.22 0.22 -27.43
C GLU A 188 -1.00 -1.08 -27.70
N LYS A 189 -2.31 -1.09 -27.48
CA LYS A 189 -3.22 -2.25 -27.64
C LYS A 189 -2.89 -3.43 -26.73
N GLU A 190 -2.27 -3.16 -25.59
CA GLU A 190 -2.09 -4.13 -24.52
C GLU A 190 -3.45 -4.48 -23.88
N PRO A 191 -3.58 -5.67 -23.24
CA PRO A 191 -4.87 -6.17 -22.75
C PRO A 191 -5.26 -5.52 -21.41
N TYR A 192 -5.40 -4.19 -21.36
CA TYR A 192 -5.79 -3.43 -20.17
C TYR A 192 -7.12 -2.67 -20.35
N ALA A 193 -7.91 -3.08 -21.35
CA ALA A 193 -9.27 -2.57 -21.60
C ALA A 193 -10.25 -3.13 -20.56
N PHE A 194 -10.11 -2.65 -19.31
CA PHE A 194 -10.91 -3.08 -18.19
C PHE A 194 -12.35 -2.56 -18.31
N THR A 195 -13.29 -3.43 -17.96
CA THR A 195 -14.69 -3.07 -17.74
C THR A 195 -14.91 -2.62 -16.29
N HIS A 196 -14.16 -3.20 -15.35
CA HIS A 196 -14.26 -2.94 -13.93
C HIS A 196 -12.87 -2.98 -13.28
N TYR A 197 -12.71 -2.19 -12.23
CA TYR A 197 -11.59 -2.24 -11.30
C TYR A 197 -12.07 -2.80 -9.97
N LEU A 198 -11.44 -3.87 -9.51
CA LEU A 198 -11.68 -4.44 -8.18
C LEU A 198 -10.51 -4.05 -7.28
N VAL A 199 -10.74 -3.14 -6.34
CA VAL A 199 -9.74 -2.73 -5.35
C VAL A 199 -9.85 -3.67 -4.15
N LEU A 200 -8.75 -4.35 -3.84
CA LEU A 200 -8.59 -5.14 -2.62
C LEU A 200 -7.93 -4.26 -1.55
N SER A 201 -8.57 -4.15 -0.39
CA SER A 201 -8.07 -3.39 0.75
C SER A 201 -8.44 -4.08 2.06
N LYS A 202 -8.28 -3.38 3.19
CA LYS A 202 -8.59 -3.85 4.54
C LYS A 202 -9.28 -2.77 5.35
N THR A 203 -10.14 -3.21 6.25
CA THR A 203 -10.78 -2.40 7.27
C THR A 203 -10.60 -3.05 8.64
N TYR A 204 -11.04 -2.38 9.69
CA TYR A 204 -11.08 -2.99 11.01
C TYR A 204 -12.30 -2.57 11.80
N GLN A 205 -12.62 -3.36 12.82
CA GLN A 205 -13.63 -3.07 13.82
C GLN A 205 -12.99 -3.06 15.19
N GLU A 206 -13.35 -2.09 16.01
CA GLU A 206 -12.95 -2.08 17.42
C GLU A 206 -13.79 -3.10 18.20
N ILE A 207 -13.12 -3.97 18.96
CA ILE A 207 -13.77 -4.97 19.81
C ILE A 207 -13.30 -4.82 21.25
N THR A 208 -14.22 -5.00 22.19
CA THR A 208 -13.89 -4.92 23.62
C THR A 208 -12.91 -6.03 23.99
N SER A 209 -11.79 -5.64 24.59
CA SER A 209 -10.75 -6.53 25.13
C SER A 209 -11.35 -7.70 25.93
N GLN A 210 -10.91 -8.93 25.63
CA GLN A 210 -11.33 -10.12 26.37
C GLN A 210 -10.31 -10.57 27.43
N LEU A 211 -9.12 -9.96 27.49
CA LEU A 211 -8.15 -10.24 28.53
C LEU A 211 -8.62 -9.74 29.91
N PRO A 212 -8.48 -10.55 30.99
CA PRO A 212 -8.77 -10.11 32.34
C PRO A 212 -7.76 -9.04 32.76
N SER A 213 -8.20 -7.79 32.88
CA SER A 213 -7.39 -6.72 33.44
C SER A 213 -7.18 -6.98 34.94
N HIS A 214 -5.99 -7.44 35.32
CA HIS A 214 -5.52 -7.29 36.70
C HIS A 214 -5.35 -5.78 36.94
N GLU A 215 -6.09 -5.23 37.91
CA GLU A 215 -6.02 -3.82 38.38
C GLU A 215 -6.78 -2.73 37.59
N GLN A 216 -8.11 -2.84 37.46
CA GLN A 216 -8.94 -1.61 37.36
C GLN A 216 -10.19 -1.66 38.27
N PRO A 217 -10.50 -0.58 39.00
CA PRO A 217 -11.77 -0.42 39.71
C PRO A 217 -12.93 -0.33 38.68
N PRO A 218 -14.17 -0.69 39.05
CA PRO A 218 -15.26 -0.87 38.08
C PRO A 218 -15.66 0.46 37.47
N SER A 219 -15.05 0.83 36.35
CA SER A 219 -15.47 1.98 35.55
C SER A 219 -16.68 1.58 34.72
N LYS A 220 -17.61 2.53 34.64
CA LYS A 220 -18.99 2.39 34.17
C LYS A 220 -19.06 1.66 32.84
N ARG A 221 -19.80 0.54 32.83
CA ARG A 221 -20.47 0.00 31.63
C ARG A 221 -21.05 1.18 30.84
N SER A 222 -20.50 1.46 29.67
CA SER A 222 -21.17 2.25 28.65
C SER A 222 -22.41 1.47 28.22
N LYS A 223 -23.53 1.77 28.89
CA LYS A 223 -24.87 1.44 28.40
C LYS A 223 -25.05 2.14 27.07
N GLY A 224 -24.89 1.41 25.96
CA GLY A 224 -25.16 2.00 24.65
C GLY A 224 -24.77 1.23 23.40
N SER A 225 -24.54 -0.09 23.41
CA SER A 225 -24.51 -0.84 22.14
C SER A 225 -25.90 -1.41 21.86
N GLY A 226 -26.75 -0.55 21.31
CA GLY A 226 -27.94 -0.99 20.58
C GLY A 226 -27.55 -1.96 19.47
N LYS A 227 -28.55 -2.67 18.95
CA LYS A 227 -28.48 -3.59 17.78
C LYS A 227 -28.08 -2.87 16.47
N GLY A 228 -26.93 -2.21 16.44
CA GLY A 228 -26.31 -1.63 15.24
C GLY A 228 -25.21 -2.54 14.73
N GLU A 229 -24.97 -2.52 13.42
CA GLU A 229 -23.77 -3.15 12.86
C GLU A 229 -22.52 -2.54 13.52
N PRO A 230 -21.49 -3.34 13.87
CA PRO A 230 -20.25 -2.83 14.42
C PRO A 230 -19.62 -1.79 13.49
N GLU A 231 -19.21 -0.66 14.07
CA GLU A 231 -18.58 0.45 13.34
C GLU A 231 -17.32 -0.03 12.64
N THR A 232 -17.17 0.38 11.38
CA THR A 232 -16.06 -0.02 10.51
C THR A 232 -15.14 1.17 10.33
N PHE A 233 -13.85 0.96 10.58
CA PHE A 233 -12.78 1.93 10.39
C PHE A 233 -11.87 1.51 9.23
N TYR A 234 -11.20 2.49 8.63
CA TYR A 234 -10.37 2.29 7.46
C TYR A 234 -8.89 2.38 7.81
N PHE A 235 -8.09 1.43 7.33
CA PHE A 235 -6.63 1.58 7.32
C PHE A 235 -6.20 2.59 6.24
N HIS A 236 -6.94 2.62 5.15
CA HIS A 236 -6.70 3.44 3.98
C HIS A 236 -7.85 4.44 3.82
N PRO A 237 -7.68 5.73 4.22
CA PRO A 237 -8.73 6.74 4.12
C PRO A 237 -9.22 6.96 2.68
N GLU A 238 -8.41 6.65 1.66
CA GLU A 238 -8.85 6.66 0.26
C GLU A 238 -10.03 5.73 -0.04
N ASP A 239 -10.19 4.62 0.71
CA ASP A 239 -11.26 3.65 0.49
C ASP A 239 -12.64 4.28 0.67
N GLU A 240 -12.78 5.20 1.63
CA GLU A 240 -14.03 5.93 1.85
C GLU A 240 -14.47 6.75 0.63
N VAL A 241 -13.50 7.24 -0.13
CA VAL A 241 -13.77 7.99 -1.37
C VAL A 241 -14.10 7.01 -2.49
N LEU A 242 -13.29 5.97 -2.67
CA LEU A 242 -13.47 4.98 -3.73
C LEU A 242 -14.84 4.29 -3.67
N GLN A 243 -15.35 4.00 -2.46
CA GLN A 243 -16.68 3.44 -2.26
C GLN A 243 -17.80 4.28 -2.86
N LYS A 244 -17.70 5.62 -2.83
CA LYS A 244 -18.74 6.52 -3.38
C LYS A 244 -18.90 6.40 -4.89
N TYR A 245 -17.87 5.89 -5.57
CA TYR A 245 -17.84 5.66 -7.02
C TYR A 245 -18.06 4.21 -7.42
N SER A 246 -18.16 3.32 -6.43
CA SER A 246 -18.32 1.89 -6.66
C SER A 246 -19.75 1.51 -7.04
N VAL A 247 -19.89 0.37 -7.73
CA VAL A 247 -21.16 -0.31 -7.94
C VAL A 247 -21.47 -1.30 -6.83
N GLY A 248 -20.45 -1.77 -6.12
CA GLY A 248 -20.59 -2.63 -4.95
C GLY A 248 -19.32 -2.63 -4.11
N TRP A 249 -19.50 -2.66 -2.79
CA TRP A 249 -18.39 -2.69 -1.84
C TRP A 249 -18.83 -3.36 -0.54
N GLY A 250 -17.86 -3.86 0.23
CA GLY A 250 -18.17 -4.50 1.50
C GLY A 250 -16.98 -5.17 2.17
N ASN A 251 -17.18 -5.45 3.45
CA ASN A 251 -16.22 -6.19 4.26
C ASN A 251 -16.50 -7.70 4.20
N PHE A 252 -15.45 -8.50 4.36
CA PHE A 252 -15.54 -9.93 4.54
C PHE A 252 -14.61 -10.38 5.68
N ASP A 253 -14.99 -11.47 6.36
CA ASP A 253 -14.16 -12.09 7.38
C ASP A 253 -13.10 -12.98 6.72
N TYR A 254 -11.86 -12.91 7.21
CA TYR A 254 -10.78 -13.82 6.84
C TYR A 254 -11.15 -15.29 7.14
N GLU A 255 -10.63 -16.20 6.35
CA GLU A 255 -10.90 -17.63 6.42
C GLU A 255 -10.10 -18.34 7.51
N THR A 256 -8.87 -17.87 7.74
CA THR A 256 -8.00 -18.37 8.80
C THR A 256 -8.52 -17.82 10.13
N PRO A 257 -8.83 -18.69 11.11
CA PRO A 257 -9.28 -18.26 12.41
C PRO A 257 -8.16 -17.47 13.10
N ALA A 258 -8.51 -16.33 13.67
CA ALA A 258 -7.58 -15.54 14.48
C ALA A 258 -7.32 -16.26 15.82
N ASP A 259 -6.06 -16.25 16.27
CA ASP A 259 -5.69 -16.79 17.57
C ASP A 259 -6.44 -16.05 18.71
N GLU A 260 -6.68 -16.75 19.82
CA GLU A 260 -7.24 -16.12 21.01
C GLU A 260 -6.35 -14.96 21.48
N GLY A 261 -6.89 -13.73 21.48
CA GLY A 261 -6.14 -12.53 21.82
C GLY A 261 -5.40 -11.86 20.64
N ALA A 262 -5.56 -12.32 19.40
CA ALA A 262 -4.95 -11.67 18.23
C ALA A 262 -5.46 -10.23 17.99
N SER A 263 -6.70 -9.94 18.39
CA SER A 263 -7.22 -8.56 18.41
C SER A 263 -6.52 -7.69 19.43
N ASP A 264 -6.05 -8.33 20.50
CA ASP A 264 -5.50 -7.68 21.67
C ASP A 264 -3.99 -7.48 21.54
N SER A 265 -3.30 -8.32 20.77
CA SER A 265 -1.89 -8.15 20.41
C SER A 265 -1.64 -7.02 19.40
N LYS A 266 -2.68 -6.60 18.66
CA LYS A 266 -2.66 -5.41 17.79
C LYS A 266 -2.92 -4.11 18.57
N ARG A 267 -3.00 -4.15 19.91
CA ARG A 267 -3.10 -2.97 20.80
C ARG A 267 -1.75 -2.27 20.94
N ALA A 268 -1.38 -1.45 19.97
CA ALA A 268 -0.22 -0.57 20.16
C ALA A 268 -0.58 0.67 21.00
N PHE A 269 -1.80 1.21 20.88
CA PHE A 269 -2.15 2.52 21.48
C PHE A 269 -3.63 2.71 21.92
N GLN A 270 -4.49 1.68 21.85
CA GLN A 270 -5.92 1.79 22.22
C GLN A 270 -6.32 0.76 23.29
N GLU A 271 -7.28 1.12 24.16
CA GLU A 271 -7.84 0.23 25.19
C GLU A 271 -8.64 -0.96 24.59
N MET A 272 -9.10 -0.80 23.34
CA MET A 272 -9.90 -1.76 22.58
C MET A 272 -9.02 -2.62 21.65
N GLY A 273 -9.39 -3.89 21.47
CA GLY A 273 -8.74 -4.76 20.49
C GLY A 273 -9.21 -4.40 19.07
N VAL A 274 -8.38 -4.69 18.07
CA VAL A 274 -8.68 -4.41 16.66
C VAL A 274 -8.94 -5.73 15.94
N LYS A 275 -10.12 -5.90 15.33
CA LYS A 275 -10.42 -7.03 14.45
C LYS A 275 -10.33 -6.59 12.98
N PRO A 276 -9.26 -6.95 12.25
CA PRO A 276 -9.15 -6.68 10.83
C PRO A 276 -10.20 -7.45 10.04
N LYS A 277 -10.64 -6.86 8.93
CA LYS A 277 -11.51 -7.48 7.93
C LYS A 277 -10.94 -7.18 6.54
N GLY A 278 -11.13 -8.12 5.62
CA GLY A 278 -10.85 -7.85 4.22
C GLY A 278 -11.93 -6.94 3.64
N HIS A 279 -11.56 -6.10 2.67
CA HIS A 279 -12.46 -5.14 2.04
C HIS A 279 -12.33 -5.19 0.52
N MET A 280 -13.47 -5.14 -0.17
CA MET A 280 -13.51 -5.11 -1.63
C MET A 280 -14.33 -3.93 -2.10
N ILE A 281 -13.84 -3.24 -3.14
CA ILE A 281 -14.52 -2.12 -3.78
C ILE A 281 -14.50 -2.35 -5.29
N LEU A 282 -15.67 -2.43 -5.91
CA LEU A 282 -15.79 -2.66 -7.35
C LEU A 282 -16.28 -1.39 -8.05
N ILE A 283 -15.47 -0.86 -8.97
CA ILE A 283 -15.74 0.38 -9.69
C ILE A 283 -15.83 0.08 -11.19
N GLU A 284 -16.87 0.57 -11.86
CA GLU A 284 -16.96 0.52 -13.32
C GLU A 284 -15.87 1.40 -13.94
N ALA A 285 -15.25 0.95 -15.03
CA ALA A 285 -14.13 1.66 -15.64
C ALA A 285 -14.44 3.12 -16.00
N ALA A 286 -15.68 3.40 -16.43
CA ALA A 286 -16.14 4.75 -16.76
C ALA A 286 -16.12 5.72 -15.56
N ARG A 287 -16.21 5.21 -14.32
CA ARG A 287 -16.21 6.00 -13.08
C ARG A 287 -14.86 6.00 -12.37
N PHE A 288 -13.90 5.20 -12.83
CA PHE A 288 -12.62 5.05 -12.13
C PHE A 288 -11.77 6.32 -12.19
N GLN A 289 -11.74 7.01 -13.34
CA GLN A 289 -11.05 8.30 -13.45
C GLN A 289 -11.65 9.36 -12.50
N GLU A 290 -12.98 9.47 -12.44
CA GLU A 290 -13.69 10.37 -11.53
C GLU A 290 -13.37 10.04 -10.06
N ALA A 291 -13.32 8.75 -9.71
CA ALA A 291 -12.95 8.30 -8.37
C ALA A 291 -11.54 8.75 -7.98
N VAL A 292 -10.58 8.67 -8.90
CA VAL A 292 -9.20 9.11 -8.68
C VAL A 292 -9.11 10.64 -8.56
N GLU A 293 -9.89 11.40 -9.33
CA GLU A 293 -9.96 12.86 -9.20
C GLU A 293 -10.55 13.28 -7.83
N ALA A 294 -11.57 12.57 -7.35
CA ALA A 294 -12.13 12.79 -6.03
C ALA A 294 -11.13 12.44 -4.91
N LEU A 295 -10.38 11.36 -5.08
CA LEU A 295 -9.31 10.96 -4.15
C LEU A 295 -8.23 12.03 -4.06
N LYS A 296 -7.80 12.61 -5.19
CA LYS A 296 -6.86 13.75 -5.21
C LYS A 296 -7.41 14.94 -4.42
N SER A 297 -8.68 15.25 -4.60
CA SER A 297 -9.31 16.38 -3.92
C SER A 297 -9.42 16.14 -2.41
N PHE A 298 -9.70 14.90 -1.99
CA PHE A 298 -9.84 14.55 -0.58
C PHE A 298 -8.51 14.49 0.17
N LEU A 299 -7.49 13.88 -0.43
CA LEU A 299 -6.17 13.69 0.21
C LEU A 299 -5.18 14.81 -0.12
N GLY A 300 -5.41 15.59 -1.18
CA GLY A 300 -4.52 16.68 -1.62
C GLY A 300 -4.85 18.04 -1.00
N SER A 301 -5.99 18.19 -0.31
CA SER A 301 -6.43 19.44 0.32
C SER A 301 -5.83 19.72 1.70
N ALA A 302 -4.76 18.99 2.09
CA ALA A 302 -4.04 19.21 3.35
C ALA A 302 -2.79 20.12 3.21
N GLN A 303 -2.74 20.98 2.19
CA GLN A 303 -1.70 22.02 2.02
C GLN A 303 -2.20 23.41 2.39
#